data_AF-K2AQ30-F1
#
_entry.id   AF-K2AQ30-F1
#
_cell.length_a   1.000
_cell.length_b   1.000
_cell.length_c   1.000
_cell.angle_alpha   90.00
_cell.angle_beta   90.00
_cell.angle_gamma   90.00
#
_symmetry.space_group_name_H-M   'P 1'
#
loop_
_entity.id
_entity.type
_entity.pdbx_description
1 polymer ?
#
loop_
_entity_poly.entity_id
_entity_poly.type
_entity_poly.pdbx_seq_one_letter_code
_entity_poly.pdbx_strand_id
1 'polypeptide(L)'
;MKIFKLLLLLFEIYRIIYLEKQKYKKRVVLKKKIIFLEFFLSKTKMTYNQHTEGELSENEKAHKIEMLRQMMLNAEKTMQSAKAMLLQLEGKKKTGRKRKIDEDAEGNVIEGTFDGQIMIGTDGKQYPVPANYASKSKLVEGDMLKLTITFDGSFVYKQIGPANRKSVIGIVSQDEKGNYVIFSEGKPYKVLLASITYFKAEPGDEVVIMTPRDVDATWAAIENVISKGHEVAMSFSTPATTTMAAPKKASVTTSSTPYTSNSKLPADGKFNFLKDDFEETEFTSPQSSSPLVKDDFEDEWTSDIEELEREIKKQQL
;
A
#
# COMPACT_ATOMS: atom_id res chain seq x y z
N MET A 1 -18.59 -87.55 -10.40
CA MET A 1 -19.61 -87.14 -9.40
C MET A 1 -19.07 -86.74 -8.02
N LYS A 2 -18.01 -87.39 -7.48
CA LYS A 2 -17.48 -87.09 -6.13
C LYS A 2 -16.80 -85.71 -5.98
N ILE A 3 -16.05 -85.28 -7.00
CA ILE A 3 -15.35 -83.98 -7.00
C ILE A 3 -16.32 -82.79 -6.98
N PHE A 4 -17.44 -82.88 -7.71
CA PHE A 4 -18.45 -81.82 -7.75
C PHE A 4 -19.13 -81.63 -6.39
N LYS A 5 -19.41 -82.73 -5.66
CA LYS A 5 -19.93 -82.66 -4.29
C LYS A 5 -18.93 -82.03 -3.32
N LEU A 6 -17.63 -82.30 -3.48
CA LEU A 6 -16.59 -81.71 -2.63
C LEU A 6 -16.46 -80.20 -2.84
N LEU A 7 -16.54 -79.75 -4.10
CA LEU A 7 -16.49 -78.33 -4.47
C LEU A 7 -17.71 -77.55 -3.93
N LEU A 8 -18.89 -78.16 -3.98
CA LEU A 8 -20.11 -77.57 -3.43
C LEU A 8 -20.05 -77.46 -1.90
N LEU A 9 -19.45 -78.45 -1.23
CA LEU A 9 -19.26 -78.44 0.22
C LEU A 9 -18.23 -77.39 0.67
N LEU A 10 -17.14 -77.22 -0.09
CA LEU A 10 -16.17 -76.14 0.16
C LEU A 10 -16.78 -74.75 -0.06
N PHE A 11 -17.64 -74.59 -1.07
CA PHE A 11 -18.34 -73.33 -1.31
C PHE A 11 -19.31 -73.01 -0.17
N GLU A 12 -20.03 -73.99 0.35
CA GLU A 12 -20.96 -73.78 1.47
C GLU A 12 -20.22 -73.46 2.77
N ILE A 13 -19.07 -74.10 3.04
CA ILE A 13 -18.20 -73.76 4.17
C ILE A 13 -17.67 -72.33 4.03
N TYR A 14 -17.18 -71.96 2.84
CA TYR A 14 -16.69 -70.60 2.59
C TYR A 14 -17.78 -69.56 2.80
N ARG A 15 -19.01 -69.84 2.34
CA ARG A 15 -20.19 -69.00 2.54
C ARG A 15 -20.52 -68.82 4.01
N ILE A 16 -20.49 -69.90 4.81
CA ILE A 16 -20.74 -69.85 6.26
C ILE A 16 -19.69 -68.99 6.98
N ILE A 17 -18.40 -69.21 6.69
CA ILE A 17 -17.29 -68.43 7.28
C ILE A 17 -17.41 -66.95 6.93
N TYR A 18 -17.75 -66.65 5.68
CA TYR A 18 -17.95 -65.26 5.23
C TYR A 18 -19.10 -64.58 5.96
N LEU A 19 -20.24 -65.25 6.10
CA LEU A 19 -21.41 -64.73 6.83
C LEU A 19 -21.13 -64.52 8.32
N GLU A 20 -20.36 -65.41 8.94
CA GLU A 20 -19.99 -65.29 10.35
C GLU A 20 -19.05 -64.10 10.61
N LYS A 21 -18.09 -63.86 9.69
CA LYS A 21 -17.19 -62.69 9.74
C LYS A 21 -17.95 -61.37 9.61
N GLN A 22 -18.98 -61.32 8.77
CA GLN A 22 -19.85 -60.14 8.63
C GLN A 22 -20.69 -59.89 9.89
N LYS A 23 -21.21 -60.94 10.52
CA LYS A 23 -21.92 -60.84 11.81
C LYS A 23 -21.01 -60.33 12.92
N TYR A 24 -19.76 -60.81 12.98
CA TYR A 24 -18.78 -60.33 13.96
C TYR A 24 -18.48 -58.83 13.79
N LYS A 25 -18.22 -58.38 12.55
CA LYS A 25 -17.96 -56.97 12.26
C LYS A 25 -19.13 -56.07 12.66
N LYS A 26 -20.38 -56.49 12.37
CA LYS A 26 -21.59 -55.77 12.82
C LYS A 26 -21.72 -55.71 14.35
N ARG A 27 -21.44 -56.81 15.07
CA ARG A 27 -21.48 -56.84 16.55
C ARG A 27 -20.44 -55.91 17.18
N VAL A 28 -19.24 -55.81 16.62
CA VAL A 28 -18.18 -54.89 17.11
C VAL A 28 -18.59 -53.44 16.92
N VAL A 29 -19.15 -53.08 15.76
CA VAL A 29 -19.64 -51.72 15.50
C VAL A 29 -20.80 -51.36 16.43
N LEU A 30 -21.71 -52.31 16.69
CA LEU A 30 -22.84 -52.09 17.60
C LEU A 30 -22.37 -51.92 19.04
N LYS A 31 -21.40 -52.72 19.51
CA LYS A 31 -20.78 -52.55 20.84
C LYS A 31 -20.11 -51.18 20.98
N LYS A 32 -19.38 -50.71 19.95
CA LYS A 32 -18.79 -49.36 19.97
C LYS A 32 -19.84 -48.25 20.02
N LYS A 33 -20.96 -48.39 19.29
CA LYS A 33 -22.08 -47.44 19.37
C LYS A 33 -22.74 -47.44 20.74
N ILE A 34 -22.95 -48.60 21.36
CA ILE A 34 -23.53 -48.70 22.71
C ILE A 34 -22.61 -48.03 23.74
N ILE A 35 -21.30 -48.30 23.71
CA ILE A 35 -20.33 -47.66 24.62
C ILE A 35 -20.31 -46.14 24.43
N PHE A 36 -20.36 -45.67 23.18
CA PHE A 36 -20.43 -44.23 22.89
C PHE A 36 -21.74 -43.60 23.40
N LEU A 37 -22.86 -44.31 23.28
CA LEU A 37 -24.16 -43.84 23.76
C LEU A 37 -24.23 -43.81 25.29
N GLU A 38 -23.68 -44.82 25.97
CA GLU A 38 -23.56 -44.84 27.44
C GLU A 38 -22.65 -43.71 27.95
N PHE A 39 -21.52 -43.47 27.28
CA PHE A 39 -20.64 -42.34 27.58
C PHE A 39 -21.36 -41.00 27.40
N PHE A 40 -22.14 -40.85 26.32
CA PHE A 40 -22.91 -39.64 26.05
C PHE A 40 -24.03 -39.42 27.09
N LEU A 41 -24.79 -40.47 27.44
CA LEU A 41 -25.84 -40.45 28.47
C LEU A 41 -25.31 -40.15 29.88
N SER A 42 -24.12 -40.65 30.21
CA SER A 42 -23.44 -40.34 31.48
C SER A 42 -23.11 -38.85 31.58
N LYS A 43 -22.63 -38.26 30.47
CA LYS A 43 -22.30 -36.82 30.42
C LYS A 43 -23.53 -35.92 30.54
N THR A 44 -24.69 -36.34 30.02
CA THR A 44 -25.96 -35.61 30.18
C THR A 44 -26.55 -35.74 31.59
N LYS A 45 -26.36 -36.88 32.28
CA LYS A 45 -26.81 -37.03 33.68
C LYS A 45 -26.00 -36.16 34.66
N MET A 46 -24.73 -35.88 34.36
CA MET A 46 -23.90 -34.98 35.18
C MET A 46 -24.33 -33.50 35.10
N THR A 47 -25.20 -33.12 34.16
CA THR A 47 -25.64 -31.73 33.97
C THR A 47 -27.09 -31.46 34.41
N TYR A 48 -27.78 -32.43 35.00
CA TYR A 48 -29.21 -32.29 35.34
C TYR A 48 -29.51 -32.75 36.77
N ASN A 49 -28.76 -32.21 37.74
CA ASN A 49 -29.12 -32.40 39.14
C ASN A 49 -28.63 -31.26 40.02
N GLN A 50 -29.12 -30.03 39.78
CA GLN A 50 -29.26 -28.98 40.80
C GLN A 50 -30.43 -28.06 40.43
N HIS A 51 -31.61 -28.41 40.92
CA HIS A 51 -32.64 -27.42 41.24
C HIS A 51 -33.22 -27.83 42.60
N THR A 52 -32.68 -27.22 43.65
CA THR A 52 -33.31 -27.18 44.96
C THR A 52 -33.39 -25.72 45.35
N GLU A 53 -34.61 -25.20 45.40
CA GLU A 53 -34.92 -23.93 46.04
C GLU A 53 -34.48 -24.01 47.50
N GLY A 54 -33.45 -23.25 47.84
CA GLY A 54 -32.81 -23.20 49.14
C GLY A 54 -31.61 -22.27 49.00
N GLU A 55 -31.46 -21.35 49.94
CA GLU A 55 -30.46 -20.27 50.00
C GLU A 55 -29.21 -20.49 49.14
N LEU A 56 -28.93 -19.55 48.22
CA LEU A 56 -27.71 -19.59 47.39
C LEU A 56 -26.51 -19.92 48.28
N SER A 57 -25.78 -20.97 47.92
CA SER A 57 -24.56 -21.35 48.64
C SER A 57 -23.66 -20.11 48.73
N GLU A 58 -23.03 -19.88 49.88
CA GLU A 58 -22.14 -18.71 50.09
C GLU A 58 -21.10 -18.57 48.97
N ASN A 59 -20.68 -19.69 48.38
CA ASN A 59 -19.76 -19.71 47.25
C ASN A 59 -20.41 -19.21 45.93
N GLU A 60 -21.68 -19.52 45.69
CA GLU A 60 -22.42 -19.01 44.52
C GLU A 60 -22.76 -17.52 44.68
N LYS A 61 -23.08 -17.08 45.90
CA LYS A 61 -23.23 -15.66 46.22
C LYS A 61 -21.93 -14.92 45.97
N ALA A 62 -20.80 -15.44 46.46
CA ALA A 62 -19.48 -14.85 46.24
C ALA A 62 -19.13 -14.76 44.74
N HIS A 63 -19.39 -15.82 43.98
CA HIS A 63 -19.18 -15.82 42.53
C HIS A 63 -20.06 -14.79 41.82
N LYS A 64 -21.35 -14.67 42.20
CA LYS A 64 -22.27 -13.69 41.61
C LYS A 64 -21.88 -12.26 41.95
N ILE A 65 -21.41 -12.00 43.17
CA ILE A 65 -20.86 -10.70 43.58
C ILE A 65 -19.63 -10.36 42.74
N GLU A 66 -18.73 -11.32 42.51
CA GLU A 66 -17.56 -11.09 41.67
C GLU A 66 -17.94 -10.80 40.21
N MET A 67 -18.91 -11.54 39.65
CA MET A 67 -19.45 -11.25 38.32
C MET A 67 -20.06 -9.85 38.23
N LEU A 68 -20.80 -9.41 39.26
CA LEU A 68 -21.36 -8.05 39.31
C LEU A 68 -20.26 -6.99 39.42
N ARG A 69 -19.19 -7.24 40.19
CA ARG A 69 -18.02 -6.33 40.26
C ARG A 69 -17.31 -6.22 38.92
N GLN A 70 -17.12 -7.34 38.21
CA GLN A 70 -16.53 -7.34 36.87
C GLN A 70 -17.40 -6.57 35.87
N MET A 71 -18.73 -6.77 35.91
CA MET A 71 -19.67 -6.00 35.08
C MET A 71 -19.62 -4.51 35.40
N MET A 72 -19.54 -4.13 36.68
CA MET A 72 -19.42 -2.73 37.10
C MET A 72 -18.11 -2.11 36.63
N LEU A 73 -16.98 -2.81 36.75
CA LEU A 73 -15.67 -2.34 36.28
C LEU A 73 -15.65 -2.15 34.75
N ASN A 74 -16.29 -3.05 34.02
CA ASN A 74 -16.41 -2.93 32.57
C ASN A 74 -17.32 -1.75 32.19
N ALA A 75 -18.43 -1.56 32.89
CA ALA A 75 -19.30 -0.40 32.70
C ALA A 75 -18.58 0.92 33.05
N GLU A 76 -17.74 0.94 34.07
CA GLU A 76 -16.94 2.10 34.43
C GLU A 76 -15.92 2.44 33.32
N LYS A 77 -15.25 1.42 32.76
CA LYS A 77 -14.34 1.60 31.62
C LYS A 77 -15.06 2.12 30.38
N THR A 78 -16.25 1.59 30.07
CA THR A 78 -17.04 2.08 28.93
C THR A 78 -17.55 3.50 29.17
N MET A 79 -17.93 3.85 30.39
CA MET A 79 -18.28 5.23 30.75
C MET A 79 -17.09 6.18 30.67
N GLN A 80 -15.89 5.74 31.08
CA GLN A 80 -14.66 6.51 30.92
C GLN A 80 -14.31 6.74 29.45
N SER A 81 -14.47 5.73 28.59
CA SER A 81 -14.24 5.90 27.15
C SER A 81 -15.29 6.83 26.52
N ALA A 82 -16.56 6.68 26.88
CA ALA A 82 -17.63 7.57 26.44
C ALA A 82 -17.38 9.01 26.89
N LYS A 83 -16.89 9.22 28.12
CA LYS A 83 -16.47 10.53 28.64
C LYS A 83 -15.30 11.13 27.84
N ALA A 84 -14.33 10.31 27.45
CA ALA A 84 -13.21 10.75 26.62
C ALA A 84 -13.67 11.13 25.20
N MET A 85 -14.56 10.33 24.60
CA MET A 85 -15.17 10.64 23.29
C MET A 85 -16.00 11.92 23.36
N LEU A 86 -16.79 12.09 24.43
CA LEU A 86 -17.61 13.27 24.66
C LEU A 86 -16.72 14.51 24.86
N LEU A 87 -15.63 14.41 25.61
CA LEU A 87 -14.63 15.49 25.75
C LEU A 87 -13.98 15.85 24.40
N GLN A 88 -13.73 14.87 23.53
CA GLN A 88 -13.19 15.09 22.18
C GLN A 88 -14.19 15.82 21.27
N LEU A 89 -15.49 15.54 21.43
CA LEU A 89 -16.57 16.19 20.69
C LEU A 89 -16.88 17.59 21.23
N GLU A 90 -16.92 17.76 22.55
CA GLU A 90 -17.18 19.04 23.23
C GLU A 90 -15.95 19.98 23.20
N GLY A 91 -14.75 19.44 23.01
CA GLY A 91 -13.48 20.18 22.96
C GLY A 91 -13.27 21.12 21.76
N LYS A 92 -14.24 21.27 20.85
CA LYS A 92 -14.16 22.20 19.70
C LYS A 92 -14.73 23.59 20.00
N LYS A 93 -14.25 24.24 21.06
CA LYS A 93 -14.18 25.71 21.14
C LYS A 93 -12.95 26.14 21.95
N LYS A 94 -11.79 26.19 21.28
CA LYS A 94 -10.77 27.26 21.39
C LYS A 94 -9.52 26.91 20.58
N THR A 95 -9.37 27.60 19.45
CA THR A 95 -8.13 28.21 18.93
C THR A 95 -6.79 27.52 19.23
N GLY A 96 -6.18 26.92 18.20
CA GLY A 96 -4.74 26.66 18.20
C GLY A 96 -4.32 25.39 17.46
N ARG A 97 -3.97 25.54 16.18
CA ARG A 97 -3.21 24.60 15.35
C ARG A 97 -3.91 23.25 15.04
N LYS A 98 -4.76 23.27 14.01
CA LYS A 98 -5.19 22.05 13.29
C LYS A 98 -3.95 21.32 12.75
N ARG A 99 -3.60 20.16 13.32
CA ARG A 99 -3.01 19.08 12.51
C ARG A 99 -4.15 18.56 11.64
N LYS A 100 -4.06 18.77 10.32
CA LYS A 100 -4.90 18.08 9.34
C LYS A 100 -4.53 16.61 9.40
N ILE A 101 -5.35 15.80 10.07
CA ILE A 101 -5.50 14.38 9.80
C ILE A 101 -6.95 14.29 9.34
N ASP A 102 -7.15 14.65 8.07
CA ASP A 102 -8.31 14.23 7.31
C ASP A 102 -7.83 13.02 6.47
N GLU A 103 -8.74 12.08 6.20
CA GLU A 103 -8.58 10.77 5.51
C GLU A 103 -8.50 9.53 6.42
N ASP A 104 -9.40 9.45 7.42
CA ASP A 104 -9.91 8.17 7.92
C ASP A 104 -11.22 7.85 7.18
N ALA A 105 -11.15 7.11 6.07
CA ALA A 105 -12.34 6.51 5.46
C ALA A 105 -12.11 5.25 4.60
N GLU A 106 -10.90 4.93 4.13
CA GLU A 106 -10.74 3.82 3.17
C GLU A 106 -9.56 2.91 3.52
N GLY A 107 -9.84 1.82 4.25
CA GLY A 107 -8.96 0.65 4.32
C GLY A 107 -8.06 0.50 5.55
N ASN A 108 -7.30 -0.59 5.56
CA ASN A 108 -6.34 -0.90 6.62
C ASN A 108 -5.03 -0.15 6.37
N VAL A 109 -4.61 0.66 7.34
CA VAL A 109 -3.42 1.50 7.26
C VAL A 109 -2.28 0.85 8.04
N ILE A 110 -1.15 0.66 7.38
CA ILE A 110 0.10 0.17 7.98
C ILE A 110 1.19 1.21 7.75
N GLU A 111 1.89 1.58 8.81
CA GLU A 111 3.10 2.41 8.72
C GLU A 111 4.33 1.51 8.75
N GLY A 112 5.41 1.92 8.09
CA GLY A 112 6.62 1.11 8.00
C GLY A 112 7.83 1.87 7.48
N THR A 113 9.00 1.23 7.59
CA THR A 113 10.29 1.77 7.15
C THR A 113 10.71 1.12 5.83
N PHE A 114 11.20 1.92 4.90
CA PHE A 114 11.68 1.43 3.60
C PHE A 114 13.13 0.93 3.67
N ASP A 115 13.37 -0.27 3.14
CA ASP A 115 14.67 -0.99 3.14
C ASP A 115 15.38 -0.93 1.76
N GLY A 116 14.92 -0.07 0.85
CA GLY A 116 15.48 0.06 -0.52
C GLY A 116 14.75 -0.73 -1.60
N GLN A 117 14.02 -1.79 -1.24
CA GLN A 117 13.11 -2.53 -2.14
C GLN A 117 11.75 -2.83 -1.52
N ILE A 118 11.73 -3.11 -0.21
CA ILE A 118 10.55 -3.48 0.55
C ILE A 118 10.29 -2.46 1.65
N MET A 119 9.05 -2.41 2.13
CA MET A 119 8.65 -1.70 3.33
C MET A 119 8.46 -2.72 4.46
N ILE A 120 9.12 -2.50 5.58
CA ILE A 120 8.94 -3.28 6.81
C ILE A 120 7.89 -2.57 7.65
N GLY A 121 6.70 -3.17 7.77
CA GLY A 121 5.61 -2.63 8.55
C GLY A 121 5.88 -2.67 10.06
N THR A 122 5.16 -1.86 10.83
CA THR A 122 5.16 -1.93 12.30
C THR A 122 4.69 -3.28 12.84
N ASP A 123 4.00 -4.06 12.01
CA ASP A 123 3.58 -5.43 12.29
C ASP A 123 4.68 -6.47 12.04
N GLY A 124 5.86 -6.03 11.58
CA GLY A 124 7.01 -6.88 11.23
C GLY A 124 6.86 -7.59 9.89
N LYS A 125 5.79 -7.34 9.12
CA LYS A 125 5.62 -7.92 7.79
C LYS A 125 6.36 -7.11 6.74
N GLN A 126 6.76 -7.80 5.69
CA GLN A 126 7.44 -7.21 4.55
C GLN A 126 6.43 -6.98 3.43
N TYR A 127 6.41 -5.75 2.92
CA TYR A 127 5.53 -5.32 1.85
C TYR A 127 6.38 -4.87 0.66
N PRO A 128 6.29 -5.53 -0.51
CA PRO A 128 7.08 -5.14 -1.67
C PRO A 128 6.62 -3.78 -2.21
N VAL A 129 7.57 -2.86 -2.37
CA VAL A 129 7.29 -1.52 -2.90
C VAL A 129 7.54 -1.53 -4.42
N PRO A 130 6.60 -1.04 -5.25
CA PRO A 130 6.81 -0.94 -6.69
C PRO A 130 8.03 -0.08 -7.03
N ALA A 131 8.95 -0.62 -7.85
CA ALA A 131 10.20 0.04 -8.19
C ALA A 131 10.01 1.43 -8.83
N ASN A 132 8.94 1.61 -9.60
CA ASN A 132 8.60 2.91 -10.22
C ASN A 132 8.19 3.97 -9.21
N TYR A 133 7.46 3.57 -8.16
CA TYR A 133 7.07 4.48 -7.09
C TYR A 133 8.30 4.90 -6.29
N ALA A 134 9.17 3.94 -5.98
CA ALA A 134 10.42 4.19 -5.27
C ALA A 134 11.39 5.09 -6.07
N SER A 135 11.54 4.87 -7.37
CA SER A 135 12.39 5.70 -8.23
C SER A 135 11.85 7.12 -8.40
N LYS A 136 10.54 7.27 -8.66
CA LYS A 136 9.90 8.58 -8.85
C LYS A 136 9.90 9.42 -7.58
N SER A 137 9.65 8.79 -6.44
CA SER A 137 9.61 9.48 -5.14
C SER A 137 11.01 9.64 -4.51
N LYS A 138 12.07 9.13 -5.17
CA LYS A 138 13.45 9.15 -4.69
C LYS A 138 13.57 8.63 -3.25
N LEU A 139 12.96 7.47 -3.00
CA LEU A 139 12.92 6.86 -1.67
C LEU A 139 14.30 6.35 -1.27
N VAL A 140 14.71 6.69 -0.05
CA VAL A 140 15.99 6.29 0.53
C VAL A 140 15.74 5.28 1.65
N GLU A 141 16.68 4.38 1.87
CA GLU A 141 16.66 3.44 3.00
C GLU A 141 16.47 4.21 4.33
N GLY A 142 15.50 3.79 5.13
CA GLY A 142 15.08 4.48 6.34
C GLY A 142 13.88 5.42 6.18
N ASP A 143 13.40 5.69 4.96
CA ASP A 143 12.21 6.52 4.75
C ASP A 143 10.96 5.88 5.36
N MET A 144 10.15 6.69 6.03
CA MET A 144 8.88 6.27 6.60
C MET A 144 7.76 6.35 5.57
N LEU A 145 7.11 5.22 5.33
CA LEU A 145 6.00 5.05 4.39
C LEU A 145 4.72 4.68 5.13
N LYS A 146 3.60 5.17 4.63
CA LYS A 146 2.24 4.73 4.96
C LYS A 146 1.74 3.90 3.80
N LEU A 147 1.43 2.65 4.06
CA LEU A 147 0.71 1.75 3.18
C LEU A 147 -0.77 1.78 3.55
N THR A 148 -1.64 2.02 2.58
CA THR A 148 -3.09 1.88 2.73
C THR A 148 -3.55 0.74 1.85
N ILE A 149 -4.12 -0.29 2.48
CA ILE A 149 -4.73 -1.42 1.80
C ILE A 149 -6.21 -1.11 1.65
N THR A 150 -6.62 -0.78 0.42
CA THR A 150 -8.02 -0.54 0.07
C THR A 150 -8.85 -1.82 0.22
N PHE A 151 -10.18 -1.70 0.30
CA PHE A 151 -11.08 -2.86 0.36
C PHE A 151 -10.95 -3.78 -0.87
N ASP A 152 -10.56 -3.20 -2.00
CA ASP A 152 -10.29 -3.91 -3.26
C ASP A 152 -8.95 -4.67 -3.26
N GLY A 153 -8.14 -4.52 -2.20
CA GLY A 153 -6.83 -5.14 -2.06
C GLY A 153 -5.69 -4.40 -2.79
N SER A 154 -5.94 -3.20 -3.32
CA SER A 154 -4.90 -2.36 -3.91
C SER A 154 -4.01 -1.73 -2.82
N PHE A 155 -2.71 -1.71 -3.07
CA PHE A 155 -1.69 -1.15 -2.19
C PHE A 155 -1.34 0.28 -2.59
N VAL A 156 -1.71 1.23 -1.75
CA VAL A 156 -1.38 2.65 -1.95
C VAL A 156 -0.27 3.05 -0.97
N TYR A 157 0.90 3.36 -1.51
CA TYR A 157 2.04 3.83 -0.73
C TYR A 157 2.11 5.37 -0.74
N LYS A 158 2.35 5.96 0.42
CA LYS A 158 2.58 7.40 0.59
C LYS A 158 3.77 7.63 1.51
N GLN A 159 4.70 8.48 1.11
CA GLN A 159 5.79 8.88 1.99
C GLN A 159 5.25 9.83 3.08
N ILE A 160 5.53 9.50 4.35
CA ILE A 160 5.07 10.27 5.51
C ILE A 160 6.21 10.93 6.28
N GLY A 161 7.43 10.40 6.16
CA GLY A 161 8.60 10.95 6.85
C GLY A 161 9.88 10.68 6.05
N PRO A 162 10.44 11.66 5.34
CA PRO A 162 11.74 11.49 4.70
C PRO A 162 12.82 11.36 5.78
N ALA A 163 13.73 10.39 5.60
CA ALA A 163 14.87 10.18 6.47
C ALA A 163 15.94 11.27 6.26
N ASN A 164 16.79 11.45 7.28
CA ASN A 164 17.96 12.33 7.16
C ASN A 164 18.92 11.74 6.12
N ARG A 165 19.05 12.45 5.00
CA ARG A 165 19.84 12.01 3.85
C ARG A 165 20.94 13.02 3.51
N LYS A 166 22.03 12.50 2.97
CA LYS A 166 23.13 13.25 2.37
C LYS A 166 23.16 12.94 0.87
N SER A 167 23.51 13.95 0.07
CA SER A 167 23.76 13.76 -1.36
C SER A 167 25.26 13.62 -1.58
N VAL A 168 25.68 12.59 -2.30
CA VAL A 168 27.07 12.30 -2.63
C VAL A 168 27.20 11.99 -4.11
N ILE A 169 28.37 12.29 -4.70
CA ILE A 169 28.64 11.99 -6.10
C ILE A 169 29.20 10.57 -6.18
N GLY A 170 28.74 9.81 -7.17
CA GLY A 170 29.23 8.48 -7.47
C GLY A 170 29.33 8.24 -8.96
N ILE A 171 29.97 7.13 -9.33
CA ILE A 171 30.12 6.70 -10.72
C ILE A 171 29.27 5.44 -10.91
N VAL A 172 28.43 5.44 -11.95
CA VAL A 172 27.63 4.27 -12.31
C VAL A 172 28.54 3.19 -12.87
N SER A 173 28.38 1.98 -12.37
CA SER A 173 29.07 0.78 -12.84
C SER A 173 28.07 -0.35 -13.00
N GLN A 174 28.43 -1.36 -13.77
CA GLN A 174 27.61 -2.53 -14.02
C GLN A 174 28.42 -3.78 -13.70
N ASP A 175 27.88 -4.63 -12.83
CA ASP A 175 28.49 -5.91 -12.51
C ASP A 175 28.38 -6.87 -13.70
N GLU A 176 29.20 -7.93 -13.70
CA GLU A 176 29.17 -9.01 -14.71
C GLU A 176 27.79 -9.69 -14.85
N LYS A 177 26.94 -9.57 -13.82
CA LYS A 177 25.56 -10.10 -13.79
C LYS A 177 24.52 -9.13 -14.37
N GLY A 178 24.93 -7.96 -14.84
CA GLY A 178 24.05 -6.92 -15.39
C GLY A 178 23.37 -6.03 -14.35
N ASN A 179 23.69 -6.16 -13.06
CA ASN A 179 23.16 -5.28 -12.01
C ASN A 179 23.90 -3.94 -12.00
N TYR A 180 23.15 -2.85 -11.88
CA TYR A 180 23.74 -1.51 -11.75
C TYR A 180 24.10 -1.24 -10.30
N VAL A 181 25.34 -0.79 -10.09
CA VAL A 181 25.89 -0.38 -8.79
C VAL A 181 26.58 0.97 -8.95
N ILE A 182 26.53 1.79 -7.91
CA ILE A 182 27.17 3.11 -7.92
C ILE A 182 28.29 3.12 -6.90
N PHE A 183 29.51 3.40 -7.34
CA PHE A 183 30.65 3.53 -6.45
C PHE A 183 30.73 4.96 -5.93
N SER A 184 30.63 5.13 -4.61
CA SER A 184 30.77 6.43 -3.94
C SER A 184 31.42 6.25 -2.57
N GLU A 185 32.26 7.20 -2.15
CA GLU A 185 32.96 7.18 -0.85
C GLU A 185 33.70 5.85 -0.53
N GLY A 186 34.16 5.13 -1.56
CA GLY A 186 34.84 3.84 -1.40
C GLY A 186 33.92 2.64 -1.10
N LYS A 187 32.59 2.80 -1.18
CA LYS A 187 31.59 1.73 -1.02
C LYS A 187 30.73 1.59 -2.29
N PRO A 188 30.38 0.35 -2.72
CA PRO A 188 29.39 0.15 -3.77
C PRO A 188 27.97 0.22 -3.19
N TYR A 189 27.14 1.10 -3.74
CA TYR A 189 25.71 1.19 -3.41
C TYR A 189 24.87 0.56 -4.51
N LYS A 190 23.84 -0.19 -4.13
CA LYS A 190 22.86 -0.75 -5.07
C LYS A 190 21.83 0.31 -5.43
N VAL A 191 21.36 0.28 -6.67
CA VAL A 191 20.33 1.21 -7.15
C VAL A 191 19.21 0.50 -7.87
N LEU A 192 18.03 1.11 -7.85
CA LEU A 192 16.89 0.61 -8.58
C LEU A 192 17.09 0.79 -10.08
N LEU A 193 16.87 -0.29 -10.84
CA LEU A 193 16.91 -0.27 -12.29
C LEU A 193 15.95 0.79 -12.88
N ALA A 194 14.79 0.98 -12.26
CA ALA A 194 13.82 1.99 -12.65
C ALA A 194 14.36 3.43 -12.54
N SER A 195 15.30 3.70 -11.64
CA SER A 195 15.97 5.00 -11.57
C SER A 195 16.96 5.18 -12.71
N ILE A 196 17.74 4.14 -13.03
CA ILE A 196 18.71 4.16 -14.15
C ILE A 196 17.99 4.41 -15.47
N THR A 197 16.91 3.68 -15.75
CA THR A 197 16.15 3.84 -17.00
C THR A 197 15.41 5.18 -17.08
N TYR A 198 14.95 5.72 -15.95
CA TYR A 198 14.30 7.02 -15.89
C TYR A 198 15.26 8.16 -16.25
N PHE A 199 16.46 8.16 -15.68
CA PHE A 199 17.47 9.18 -15.95
C PHE A 199 18.35 8.88 -17.18
N LYS A 200 18.19 7.69 -17.78
CA LYS A 200 19.02 7.20 -18.90
C LYS A 200 20.53 7.23 -18.59
N ALA A 201 20.88 6.84 -17.36
CA ALA A 201 22.28 6.80 -16.93
C ALA A 201 23.01 5.63 -17.58
N GLU A 202 24.22 5.86 -18.08
CA GLU A 202 25.09 4.81 -18.63
C GLU A 202 26.24 4.46 -17.66
N PRO A 203 26.77 3.22 -17.70
CA PRO A 203 27.97 2.89 -16.94
C PRO A 203 29.13 3.83 -17.30
N GLY A 204 29.72 4.48 -16.31
CA GLY A 204 30.76 5.50 -16.47
C GLY A 204 30.27 6.94 -16.29
N ASP A 205 28.96 7.18 -16.25
CA ASP A 205 28.41 8.49 -15.91
C ASP A 205 28.58 8.83 -14.43
N GLU A 206 28.78 10.11 -14.16
CA GLU A 206 28.77 10.67 -12.82
C GLU A 206 27.33 10.98 -12.42
N VAL A 207 26.94 10.58 -11.22
CA VAL A 207 25.57 10.70 -10.74
C VAL A 207 25.57 11.18 -9.30
N VAL A 208 24.57 11.98 -8.96
CA VAL A 208 24.31 12.39 -7.59
C VAL A 208 23.34 11.39 -6.98
N ILE A 209 23.77 10.72 -5.91
CA ILE A 209 22.96 9.77 -5.16
C ILE A 209 22.61 10.32 -3.79
N MET A 210 21.44 9.92 -3.29
CA MET A 210 20.99 10.19 -1.93
C MET A 210 21.17 8.92 -1.11
N THR A 211 21.87 9.06 0.01
CA THR A 211 22.06 8.01 1.02
C THR A 211 21.67 8.53 2.39
N PRO A 212 21.20 7.69 3.32
CA PRO A 212 20.91 8.13 4.67
C PRO A 212 22.21 8.52 5.37
N ARG A 213 22.14 9.53 6.25
CA ARG A 213 23.28 9.97 7.05
C ARG A 213 23.51 9.08 8.27
N ASP A 214 22.42 8.62 8.86
CA ASP A 214 22.41 8.01 10.19
C ASP A 214 22.54 6.48 10.15
N VAL A 215 22.38 5.87 8.96
CA VAL A 215 22.35 4.41 8.75
C VAL A 215 23.33 4.01 7.64
N ASP A 216 24.07 2.92 7.83
CA ASP A 216 24.87 2.30 6.77
C ASP A 216 23.93 1.62 5.76
N ALA A 217 23.52 2.37 4.73
CA ALA A 217 22.62 1.84 3.71
C ALA A 217 23.34 0.99 2.67
N THR A 218 22.64 -0.04 2.20
CA THR A 218 23.05 -0.82 1.02
C THR A 218 22.47 -0.23 -0.25
N TRP A 219 21.31 0.43 -0.15
CA TRP A 219 20.59 1.01 -1.29
C TRP A 219 20.72 2.53 -1.33
N ALA A 220 20.84 3.07 -2.53
CA ALA A 220 20.84 4.49 -2.79
C ALA A 220 19.79 4.88 -3.84
N ALA A 221 19.29 6.10 -3.73
CA ALA A 221 18.40 6.69 -4.73
C ALA A 221 19.18 7.65 -5.63
N ILE A 222 18.93 7.63 -6.94
CA ILE A 222 19.53 8.59 -7.87
C ILE A 222 18.73 9.89 -7.81
N GLU A 223 19.42 10.99 -7.54
CA GLU A 223 18.83 12.33 -7.52
C GLU A 223 18.91 12.99 -8.89
N ASN A 224 20.10 12.94 -9.51
CA ASN A 224 20.42 13.56 -10.79
C ASN A 224 21.59 12.83 -11.48
N VAL A 225 21.69 12.96 -12.81
CA VAL A 225 22.81 12.46 -13.62
C VAL A 225 23.60 13.64 -14.18
N ILE A 226 24.92 13.56 -14.07
CA ILE A 226 25.91 14.52 -14.57
C ILE A 226 26.67 13.81 -15.70
N SER A 227 26.04 13.70 -16.87
CA SER A 227 26.71 13.12 -18.04
C SER A 227 27.83 14.06 -18.52
N LYS A 228 28.96 13.48 -18.97
CA LYS A 228 30.12 14.17 -19.53
C LYS A 228 29.87 14.83 -20.92
N GLY A 229 28.62 15.16 -21.22
CA GLY A 229 28.20 15.77 -22.48
C GLY A 229 27.06 16.79 -22.34
N HIS A 230 26.59 17.08 -21.13
CA HIS A 230 25.51 18.06 -20.91
C HIS A 230 26.03 19.47 -20.58
N GLU A 231 27.15 19.84 -21.18
CA GLU A 231 27.70 21.21 -21.16
C GLU A 231 27.37 22.02 -22.44
N VAL A 232 26.67 21.43 -23.42
CA VAL A 232 26.46 22.07 -24.75
C VAL A 232 25.06 22.66 -24.99
N ALA A 233 24.09 22.48 -24.08
CA ALA A 233 22.70 22.93 -24.33
C ALA A 233 22.31 24.30 -23.74
N MET A 234 23.25 25.07 -23.16
CA MET A 234 22.96 26.41 -22.60
C MET A 234 23.84 27.55 -23.15
N SER A 235 24.56 27.34 -24.27
CA SER A 235 25.45 28.37 -24.81
C SER A 235 25.48 28.42 -26.34
N PHE A 236 24.38 28.79 -27.00
CA PHE A 236 24.44 29.23 -28.41
C PHE A 236 23.38 30.29 -28.72
N SER A 237 23.69 31.55 -28.43
CA SER A 237 23.13 32.72 -29.13
C SER A 237 24.15 33.85 -29.23
N THR A 238 25.19 33.63 -30.04
CA THR A 238 25.86 34.75 -30.73
C THR A 238 26.17 34.32 -32.17
N PRO A 239 25.71 35.06 -33.18
CA PRO A 239 26.00 34.76 -34.57
C PRO A 239 27.41 35.24 -34.96
N ALA A 240 28.02 34.45 -35.84
CA ALA A 240 29.27 34.64 -36.57
C ALA A 240 29.27 35.94 -37.42
N THR A 241 30.41 36.50 -37.87
CA THR A 241 31.17 36.03 -39.05
C THR A 241 32.37 36.97 -39.34
N THR A 242 33.60 36.43 -39.40
CA THR A 242 34.59 36.42 -40.54
C THR A 242 34.92 37.80 -41.20
N THR A 243 36.15 38.27 -41.51
CA THR A 243 37.44 37.63 -41.87
C THR A 243 38.57 38.68 -42.11
N MET A 244 39.83 38.24 -41.96
CA MET A 244 41.12 38.65 -42.59
C MET A 244 41.76 40.03 -42.34
N ALA A 245 42.94 40.04 -41.68
CA ALA A 245 44.27 40.32 -42.27
C ALA A 245 45.31 40.69 -41.17
N ALA A 246 46.48 40.02 -41.20
CA ALA A 246 47.63 40.27 -40.32
C ALA A 246 48.70 41.13 -41.05
N PRO A 247 49.86 41.52 -40.46
CA PRO A 247 50.25 41.69 -39.05
C PRO A 247 50.92 43.06 -38.74
N LYS A 248 51.08 43.45 -37.45
CA LYS A 248 52.34 43.94 -36.82
C LYS A 248 52.13 44.54 -35.39
N LYS A 249 52.79 43.91 -34.41
CA LYS A 249 53.39 44.36 -33.13
C LYS A 249 52.80 45.57 -32.34
N ALA A 250 52.36 45.32 -31.09
CA ALA A 250 52.99 45.74 -29.81
C ALA A 250 51.98 45.86 -28.63
N SER A 251 52.38 45.36 -27.45
CA SER A 251 51.88 45.47 -26.04
C SER A 251 50.93 46.63 -25.66
N VAL A 252 49.74 46.49 -25.01
CA VAL A 252 49.30 45.98 -23.66
C VAL A 252 49.19 47.06 -22.54
N THR A 253 47.93 47.32 -22.11
CA THR A 253 47.35 47.66 -20.76
C THR A 253 47.55 49.07 -20.14
N THR A 254 46.60 49.75 -19.46
CA THR A 254 45.12 49.86 -19.40
C THR A 254 44.84 51.07 -18.49
N SER A 255 43.90 51.95 -18.84
CA SER A 255 43.49 53.12 -18.05
C SER A 255 42.11 52.93 -17.40
N SER A 256 41.94 53.42 -16.18
CA SER A 256 40.70 53.35 -15.39
C SER A 256 40.03 54.72 -15.22
N THR A 257 38.74 54.66 -14.86
CA THR A 257 37.85 55.68 -14.23
C THR A 257 37.14 56.68 -15.15
N PRO A 258 36.08 57.37 -14.67
CA PRO A 258 34.85 56.88 -13.99
C PRO A 258 33.61 57.53 -14.67
N TYR A 259 32.38 57.42 -14.13
CA TYR A 259 31.41 58.53 -13.95
C TYR A 259 30.04 58.04 -13.47
N THR A 260 29.51 58.80 -12.52
CA THR A 260 28.15 58.74 -11.97
C THR A 260 27.30 59.86 -12.56
N SER A 261 25.98 59.62 -12.72
CA SER A 261 24.84 60.50 -12.39
C SER A 261 23.72 60.63 -13.45
N ASN A 262 22.51 60.48 -12.91
CA ASN A 262 21.27 61.21 -13.20
C ASN A 262 20.33 60.82 -14.38
N SER A 263 19.29 60.07 -13.97
CA SER A 263 17.85 60.40 -14.03
C SER A 263 17.22 60.89 -15.35
N LYS A 264 16.30 60.10 -15.89
CA LYS A 264 14.91 60.54 -16.19
C LYS A 264 14.04 59.37 -16.63
N LEU A 265 13.01 59.06 -15.84
CA LEU A 265 11.82 58.36 -16.31
C LEU A 265 10.86 59.40 -16.92
N PRO A 266 10.16 59.05 -18.02
CA PRO A 266 8.80 59.48 -18.26
C PRO A 266 7.82 58.32 -18.12
N ALA A 267 6.59 58.67 -17.83
CA ALA A 267 5.55 57.85 -17.21
C ALA A 267 4.31 57.88 -18.11
N ASP A 268 4.24 56.99 -19.09
CA ASP A 268 3.15 57.02 -20.06
C ASP A 268 2.81 55.58 -20.47
N GLY A 269 1.80 55.01 -19.84
CA GLY A 269 1.28 53.69 -20.16
C GLY A 269 0.73 53.64 -21.59
N LYS A 270 1.32 52.77 -22.41
CA LYS A 270 0.79 52.23 -23.68
C LYS A 270 1.65 51.01 -24.05
N PHE A 271 1.19 49.82 -23.67
CA PHE A 271 1.66 48.57 -24.27
C PHE A 271 0.56 48.07 -25.20
N ASN A 272 0.81 48.18 -26.49
CA ASN A 272 0.22 47.37 -27.55
C ASN A 272 1.29 47.31 -28.64
N PHE A 273 1.80 46.12 -28.96
CA PHE A 273 1.75 45.56 -30.32
C PHE A 273 2.59 44.28 -30.44
N LEU A 274 2.08 43.37 -31.30
CA LEU A 274 2.51 42.03 -31.70
C LEU A 274 2.21 40.88 -30.71
N LYS A 275 1.23 39.98 -30.90
CA LYS A 275 0.34 39.63 -32.03
C LYS A 275 1.05 39.27 -33.35
N ASP A 276 1.31 37.99 -33.57
CA ASP A 276 0.56 37.15 -34.52
C ASP A 276 1.18 35.74 -34.65
N ASP A 277 0.36 34.82 -35.18
CA ASP A 277 0.65 33.48 -35.70
C ASP A 277 0.40 32.26 -34.79
N PHE A 278 -0.89 31.99 -34.53
CA PHE A 278 -1.40 30.61 -34.56
C PHE A 278 -2.90 30.59 -34.96
N GLU A 279 -3.18 30.42 -36.26
CA GLU A 279 -4.49 29.99 -36.80
C GLU A 279 -4.74 28.53 -36.38
N GLU A 280 -5.83 28.24 -35.65
CA GLU A 280 -7.19 27.96 -36.12
C GLU A 280 -7.39 26.56 -36.72
N THR A 281 -8.14 25.73 -35.98
CA THR A 281 -9.13 24.85 -36.59
C THR A 281 -10.31 24.72 -35.62
N GLU A 282 -11.46 25.12 -36.13
CA GLU A 282 -12.76 25.26 -35.47
C GLU A 282 -13.32 23.93 -34.95
N PHE A 283 -14.19 23.96 -33.93
CA PHE A 283 -15.59 23.55 -34.12
C PHE A 283 -16.50 24.06 -32.99
N THR A 284 -17.70 24.41 -33.42
CA THR A 284 -18.77 25.22 -32.85
C THR A 284 -19.42 24.72 -31.55
N SER A 285 -19.76 25.66 -30.66
CA SER A 285 -20.86 25.54 -29.69
C SER A 285 -22.22 25.85 -30.34
N PRO A 286 -23.34 25.40 -29.72
CA PRO A 286 -24.31 26.41 -29.32
C PRO A 286 -24.91 26.19 -27.91
N GLN A 287 -25.13 27.32 -27.23
CA GLN A 287 -25.92 27.44 -26.02
C GLN A 287 -27.43 27.48 -26.33
N SER A 288 -28.28 26.94 -25.46
CA SER A 288 -29.40 27.70 -24.85
C SER A 288 -30.21 26.88 -23.82
N SER A 289 -30.58 27.58 -22.74
CA SER A 289 -31.58 27.34 -21.67
C SER A 289 -32.77 26.42 -22.04
N SER A 290 -33.19 25.40 -21.26
CA SER A 290 -33.83 25.38 -19.91
C SER A 290 -34.52 23.99 -19.72
N PRO A 291 -35.32 23.71 -18.66
CA PRO A 291 -35.03 23.35 -17.27
C PRO A 291 -34.94 21.82 -17.00
N LEU A 292 -34.59 21.48 -15.75
CA LEU A 292 -34.47 20.15 -15.13
C LEU A 292 -35.58 19.15 -15.51
N VAL A 293 -35.18 18.00 -16.07
CA VAL A 293 -35.91 16.72 -16.01
C VAL A 293 -34.93 15.68 -15.46
N LYS A 294 -35.25 15.20 -14.26
CA LYS A 294 -34.76 13.90 -13.74
C LYS A 294 -35.55 12.82 -14.50
N ASP A 295 -34.96 11.63 -14.65
CA ASP A 295 -35.59 10.38 -15.13
C ASP A 295 -35.08 9.86 -16.49
N ASP A 296 -33.76 9.70 -16.67
CA ASP A 296 -33.20 8.91 -17.80
C ASP A 296 -31.95 8.08 -17.43
N PHE A 297 -31.61 7.96 -16.13
CA PHE A 297 -30.46 7.15 -15.68
C PHE A 297 -30.86 5.94 -14.82
N GLU A 298 -32.15 5.76 -14.55
CA GLU A 298 -32.66 4.68 -13.69
C GLU A 298 -33.26 3.49 -14.47
N ASP A 299 -33.42 3.59 -15.79
CA ASP A 299 -34.15 2.58 -16.59
C ASP A 299 -33.29 1.45 -17.16
N GLU A 300 -31.96 1.54 -17.12
CA GLU A 300 -31.09 0.45 -17.65
C GLU A 300 -30.68 -0.54 -16.55
N TRP A 301 -30.64 -0.11 -15.28
CA TRP A 301 -30.18 -0.92 -14.15
C TRP A 301 -31.31 -1.57 -13.34
N THR A 302 -32.56 -1.16 -13.54
CA THR A 302 -33.73 -1.69 -12.83
C THR A 302 -34.28 -2.96 -13.49
N SER A 303 -34.16 -3.07 -14.82
CA SER A 303 -34.53 -4.26 -15.60
C SER A 303 -33.74 -5.50 -15.19
N ASP A 304 -32.44 -5.34 -14.91
CA ASP A 304 -31.54 -6.45 -14.58
C ASP A 304 -31.74 -6.98 -13.15
N ILE A 305 -32.17 -6.11 -12.23
CA ILE A 305 -32.44 -6.49 -10.83
C ILE A 305 -33.76 -7.27 -10.71
N GLU A 306 -34.81 -6.86 -11.44
CA GLU A 306 -36.09 -7.55 -11.44
C GLU A 306 -36.02 -8.95 -12.08
N GLU A 307 -35.13 -9.15 -13.06
CA GLU A 307 -34.90 -10.45 -13.67
C GLU A 307 -34.15 -11.40 -12.72
N LEU A 308 -33.18 -10.88 -11.96
CA LEU A 308 -32.47 -11.61 -10.90
C LEU A 308 -33.38 -12.01 -9.74
N GLU A 309 -34.29 -11.15 -9.29
CA GLU A 309 -35.25 -11.50 -8.23
C GLU A 309 -36.22 -12.60 -8.66
N ARG A 310 -36.63 -12.61 -9.94
CA ARG A 310 -37.50 -13.64 -10.51
C ARG A 310 -36.81 -15.01 -10.59
N GLU A 311 -35.52 -15.02 -10.90
CA GLU A 311 -34.69 -16.23 -10.96
C GLU A 311 -34.45 -16.82 -9.56
N ILE A 312 -34.20 -15.97 -8.55
CA ILE A 312 -34.02 -16.40 -7.15
C ILE A 312 -35.31 -17.01 -6.58
N LYS A 313 -36.47 -16.43 -6.89
CA LYS A 313 -37.77 -16.93 -6.43
C LYS A 313 -38.13 -18.28 -7.05
N LYS A 314 -37.66 -18.57 -8.26
CA LYS A 314 -37.86 -19.85 -8.95
C LYS A 314 -37.01 -20.99 -8.36
N GLN A 315 -35.88 -20.66 -7.72
CA GLN A 315 -35.00 -21.67 -7.10
C GLN A 315 -35.38 -22.01 -5.64
N GLN A 316 -36.33 -21.29 -5.05
CA GLN A 316 -36.79 -21.52 -3.68
C GLN A 316 -38.17 -22.22 -3.58
N LEU A 317 -38.71 -22.72 -4.69
CA LEU A 317 -39.91 -23.57 -4.72
C LEU A 317 -39.55 -25.02 -5.09
#